data_AF-A0A929WAG5-F1
#
_entry.id   AF-A0A929WAG5-F1
#
_cell.length_a   1.000
_cell.length_b   1.000
_cell.length_c   1.000
_cell.angle_alpha   90.00
_cell.angle_beta   90.00
_cell.angle_gamma   90.00
#
_symmetry.space_group_name_H-M   'P 1'
#
loop_
_entity.id
_entity.type
_entity.pdbx_description
1 polymer ?
#
loop_
_entity_poly.entity_id
_entity_poly.type
_entity_poly.pdbx_seq_one_letter_code
_entity_poly.pdbx_strand_id
1 'polypeptide(L)'
;MKEKSEAVAERTVTEQQWVPVQRVVFPGESDTSLWPLYVDWGVAPSSAALSASQGDEKALTLRQFEMPRGVDATRTSMLIPARERLSLATYFNAFPASYWQRWTDVRNIRLTL
;
A
#
# COMPACT_ATOMS: atom_id res chain seq x y z
N MET A 1 -51.09 32.23 8.23
CA MET A 1 -50.23 32.47 7.05
C MET A 1 -48.82 32.63 7.59
N LYS A 2 -47.96 31.60 7.40
CA LYS A 2 -46.53 31.51 7.78
C LYS A 2 -46.30 31.56 9.32
N GLU A 3 -45.46 30.75 9.95
CA GLU A 3 -44.17 30.24 9.53
C GLU A 3 -43.99 28.76 9.86
N LYS A 4 -43.80 28.01 8.78
CA LYS A 4 -43.15 26.72 8.71
C LYS A 4 -41.65 27.01 8.72
N SER A 5 -40.94 26.81 9.84
CA SER A 5 -39.47 26.69 9.84
C SER A 5 -38.88 26.58 11.25
N GLU A 6 -39.09 25.47 11.95
CA GLU A 6 -38.12 25.05 12.98
C GLU A 6 -38.06 23.52 13.08
N ALA A 7 -38.07 22.89 11.92
CA ALA A 7 -37.64 21.52 11.73
C ALA A 7 -36.33 21.55 10.94
N VAL A 8 -35.25 22.03 11.58
CA VAL A 8 -33.90 21.78 11.06
C VAL A 8 -33.39 20.56 11.79
N ALA A 9 -33.68 19.43 11.16
CA ALA A 9 -33.28 18.09 11.49
C ALA A 9 -31.96 18.01 12.26
N GLU A 10 -32.07 17.55 13.50
CA GLU A 10 -31.04 16.88 14.26
C GLU A 10 -30.43 15.80 13.35
N ARG A 11 -29.29 16.13 12.73
CA ARG A 11 -28.53 15.19 11.92
C ARG A 11 -27.94 14.20 12.89
N THR A 12 -28.64 13.08 13.11
CA THR A 12 -28.03 11.88 13.67
C THR A 12 -26.80 11.58 12.81
N VAL A 13 -25.61 11.86 13.35
CA VAL A 13 -24.35 11.46 12.73
C VAL A 13 -24.35 9.94 12.83
N THR A 14 -24.86 9.26 11.80
CA THR A 14 -24.66 7.82 11.67
C THR A 14 -23.15 7.62 11.61
N GLU A 15 -22.57 7.08 12.68
CA GLU A 15 -21.17 6.68 12.68
C GLU A 15 -20.95 5.79 11.45
N GLN A 16 -20.10 6.23 10.54
CA GLN A 16 -19.77 5.45 9.36
C GLN A 16 -19.01 4.21 9.83
N GLN A 17 -19.69 3.07 9.83
CA GLN A 17 -19.10 1.79 10.17
C GLN A 17 -18.21 1.33 9.00
N TRP A 18 -16.90 1.30 9.23
CA TRP A 18 -15.93 0.85 8.23
C TRP A 18 -15.71 -0.66 8.35
N VAL A 19 -15.76 -1.36 7.21
CA VAL A 19 -15.51 -2.80 7.13
C VAL A 19 -14.16 -3.04 6.43
N PRO A 20 -13.27 -3.87 7.00
CA PRO A 20 -11.99 -4.18 6.37
C PRO A 20 -12.19 -5.07 5.14
N VAL A 21 -11.67 -4.62 4.00
CA VAL A 21 -11.75 -5.35 2.71
C VAL A 21 -10.44 -5.98 2.28
N GLN A 22 -9.31 -5.43 2.71
CA GLN A 22 -7.96 -5.92 2.45
C GLN A 22 -7.09 -5.59 3.66
N ARG A 23 -6.16 -6.49 4.00
CA ARG A 23 -5.16 -6.27 5.04
C ARG A 23 -3.79 -6.13 4.39
N VAL A 24 -2.98 -5.21 4.90
CA VAL A 24 -1.55 -5.18 4.58
C VAL A 24 -0.90 -6.40 5.21
N VAL A 25 -0.14 -7.14 4.42
CA VAL A 25 0.53 -8.38 4.81
C VAL A 25 2.00 -8.32 4.46
N PHE A 26 2.82 -8.95 5.29
CA PHE A 26 4.26 -9.06 5.10
C PHE A 26 4.66 -10.54 4.95
N PRO A 27 5.80 -10.83 4.32
CA PRO A 27 6.35 -12.17 4.31
C PRO A 27 6.85 -12.47 5.74
N GLY A 28 6.28 -13.49 6.40
CA GLY A 28 6.79 -13.97 7.69
C GLY A 28 8.08 -14.76 7.48
N GLU A 29 8.17 -15.97 8.02
CA GLU A 29 9.28 -16.92 7.79
C GLU A 29 9.33 -17.50 6.36
N SER A 30 8.75 -16.81 5.37
CA SER A 30 8.65 -17.25 3.98
C SER A 30 9.97 -17.02 3.23
N ASP A 31 10.17 -17.81 2.16
CA ASP A 31 11.33 -17.67 1.26
C ASP A 31 11.52 -16.21 0.82
N THR A 32 12.76 -15.73 0.94
CA THR A 32 13.20 -14.38 0.55
C THR A 32 12.84 -14.05 -0.90
N SER A 33 12.78 -15.06 -1.77
CA SER A 33 12.41 -14.90 -3.19
C SER A 33 11.01 -14.30 -3.40
N LEU A 34 10.09 -14.46 -2.44
CA LEU A 34 8.70 -14.00 -2.55
C LEU A 34 8.49 -12.59 -2.01
N TRP A 35 9.48 -11.99 -1.35
CA TRP A 35 9.37 -10.68 -0.72
C TRP A 35 8.90 -9.57 -1.67
N PRO A 36 9.35 -9.52 -2.95
CA PRO A 36 8.87 -8.51 -3.91
C PRO A 36 7.36 -8.50 -4.14
N LEU A 37 6.65 -9.59 -3.83
CA LEU A 37 5.19 -9.66 -3.93
C LEU A 37 4.48 -8.89 -2.80
N TYR A 38 5.18 -8.64 -1.71
CA TYR A 38 4.66 -7.97 -0.52
C TYR A 38 5.21 -6.56 -0.39
N VAL A 39 6.50 -6.35 -0.62
CA VAL A 39 7.17 -5.07 -0.34
C VAL A 39 8.23 -4.76 -1.39
N ASP A 40 8.36 -3.48 -1.74
CA ASP A 40 9.39 -2.99 -2.64
C ASP A 40 10.30 -2.00 -1.90
N TRP A 41 11.56 -2.40 -1.69
CA TRP A 41 12.61 -1.59 -1.07
C TRP A 41 13.25 -0.73 -2.15
N GLY A 42 12.51 0.28 -2.61
CA GLY A 42 12.94 1.16 -3.68
C GLY A 42 14.23 1.91 -3.32
N VAL A 43 15.39 1.40 -3.73
CA VAL A 43 16.49 2.27 -4.12
C VAL A 43 16.05 2.86 -5.45
N ALA A 44 15.41 4.03 -5.43
CA ALA A 44 15.10 4.74 -6.67
C ALA A 44 16.41 4.85 -7.47
N PRO A 45 16.52 4.24 -8.67
CA PRO A 45 17.74 4.34 -9.43
C PRO A 45 17.96 5.82 -9.73
N SER A 46 19.13 6.33 -9.36
CA SER A 46 19.51 7.69 -9.72
C SER A 46 19.46 7.81 -11.24
N SER A 47 19.20 9.01 -11.77
CA SER A 47 19.29 9.24 -13.21
C SER A 47 20.65 8.79 -13.79
N ALA A 48 21.72 8.83 -12.98
CA ALA A 48 23.03 8.27 -13.30
C ALA A 48 23.02 6.74 -13.41
N ALA A 49 22.31 6.02 -12.55
CA ALA A 49 22.16 4.56 -12.64
C ALA A 49 21.33 4.13 -13.86
N LEU A 50 20.28 4.88 -14.20
CA LEU A 50 19.47 4.67 -15.41
C LEU A 50 20.26 4.96 -16.70
N SER A 51 21.14 5.95 -16.65
CA SER A 51 22.01 6.32 -17.79
C SER A 51 23.19 5.36 -17.95
N ALA A 52 23.68 4.76 -16.85
CA ALA A 52 24.73 3.73 -16.88
C ALA A 52 24.20 2.35 -17.31
N SER A 53 22.89 2.09 -17.16
CA SER A 53 22.24 0.86 -17.62
C SER A 53 21.77 0.91 -19.08
N GLN A 54 22.24 1.88 -19.87
CA GLN A 54 21.94 1.99 -21.31
C GLN A 54 22.54 0.78 -22.05
N GLY A 55 21.79 -0.32 -22.06
CA GLY A 55 22.17 -1.59 -22.70
C GLY A 55 22.03 -2.83 -21.82
N ASP A 56 21.74 -2.69 -20.52
CA ASP A 56 21.68 -3.83 -19.59
C ASP A 56 20.41 -3.78 -18.72
N GLU A 57 19.28 -4.12 -19.33
CA GLU A 57 17.95 -4.13 -18.71
C GLU A 57 17.84 -5.05 -17.48
N LYS A 58 18.73 -6.05 -17.37
CA LYS A 58 18.82 -6.98 -16.23
C LYS A 58 19.50 -6.39 -14.99
N ALA A 59 20.35 -5.37 -15.15
CA ALA A 59 21.12 -4.81 -14.04
C ALA A 59 20.23 -3.98 -13.09
N LEU A 60 19.19 -3.33 -13.61
CA LEU A 60 18.16 -2.64 -12.81
C LEU A 60 17.30 -3.63 -12.03
N THR A 61 17.03 -4.82 -12.61
CA THR A 61 16.15 -5.82 -12.01
C THR A 61 16.78 -6.56 -10.83
N LEU A 62 18.10 -6.74 -10.81
CA LEU A 62 18.76 -7.58 -9.80
C LEU A 62 19.15 -6.84 -8.52
N ARG A 63 19.41 -5.52 -8.59
CA ARG A 63 19.75 -4.70 -7.40
C ARG A 63 18.55 -4.19 -6.62
N GLN A 64 17.35 -4.34 -7.18
CA GLN A 64 16.12 -3.79 -6.63
C GLN A 64 15.47 -4.69 -5.56
N PHE A 65 15.90 -5.94 -5.42
CA PHE A 65 15.24 -6.93 -4.56
C PHE A 65 16.12 -7.48 -3.42
N GLU A 66 17.33 -6.94 -3.22
CA GLU A 66 18.11 -7.28 -2.02
C GLU A 66 17.47 -6.62 -0.79
N MET A 67 16.74 -7.42 -0.02
CA MET A 67 16.22 -6.99 1.28
C MET A 67 17.38 -6.56 2.19
N PRO A 68 17.23 -5.47 2.97
CA PRO A 68 18.14 -5.18 4.06
C PRO A 68 18.26 -6.41 4.96
N ARG A 69 19.49 -6.85 5.22
CA ARG A 69 19.72 -7.95 6.16
C ARG A 69 19.25 -7.52 7.56
N GLY A 70 18.39 -8.33 8.20
CA GLY A 70 17.94 -8.09 9.57
C GLY A 70 16.60 -7.37 9.72
N VAL A 71 15.72 -7.40 8.71
CA VAL A 71 14.33 -6.98 8.89
C VAL A 71 13.61 -8.00 9.79
N ASP A 72 13.10 -7.53 10.92
CA ASP A 72 12.14 -8.26 11.74
C ASP A 72 10.72 -7.94 11.25
N ALA A 73 10.07 -8.96 10.68
CA ALA A 73 8.73 -8.86 10.12
C ALA A 73 7.87 -10.02 10.62
N THR A 74 6.72 -9.69 11.19
CA THR A 74 5.61 -10.63 11.38
C THR A 74 4.66 -10.52 10.19
N ARG A 75 3.70 -11.43 10.06
CA ARG A 75 2.70 -11.38 8.97
C ARG A 75 1.93 -10.06 8.88
N THR A 76 1.84 -9.30 9.97
CA THR A 76 1.03 -8.07 10.09
C THR A 76 1.82 -6.84 10.54
N SER A 77 3.11 -6.97 10.83
CA SER A 77 3.96 -5.84 11.25
C SER A 77 5.37 -5.99 10.69
N MET A 78 6.05 -4.87 10.45
CA MET A 78 7.42 -4.85 9.97
C MET A 78 8.15 -3.65 10.55
N LEU A 79 9.37 -3.84 11.04
CA LEU A 79 10.23 -2.76 11.48
C LEU A 79 11.01 -2.18 10.29
N ILE A 80 10.88 -0.88 10.08
CA ILE A 80 11.57 -0.15 9.01
C ILE A 80 12.79 0.55 9.64
N PRO A 81 14.01 0.26 9.19
CA PRO A 81 15.20 0.93 9.70
C PRO A 81 15.17 2.44 9.41
N ALA A 82 15.84 3.19 10.27
CA ALA A 82 15.88 4.64 10.16
C ALA A 82 16.44 5.06 8.79
N ARG A 83 15.82 6.09 8.20
CA ARG A 83 16.26 6.71 6.94
C ARG A 83 16.11 5.83 5.69
N GLU A 84 15.42 4.70 5.81
CA GLU A 84 15.01 3.89 4.67
C GLU A 84 13.56 4.19 4.26
N ARG A 85 13.21 3.79 3.04
CA ARG A 85 11.85 3.95 2.50
C ARG A 85 11.39 2.61 1.94
N LEU A 86 10.11 2.35 2.13
CA LEU A 86 9.46 1.16 1.63
C LEU A 86 8.22 1.56 0.82
N SER A 87 7.97 0.84 -0.27
CA SER A 87 6.75 0.90 -1.05
C SER A 87 5.89 -0.34 -0.84
N LEU A 88 4.59 -0.13 -0.65
CA LEU A 88 3.54 -1.17 -0.61
C LEU A 88 2.80 -1.30 -1.95
N ALA A 89 3.32 -0.68 -3.02
CA ALA A 89 2.78 -0.80 -4.37
C ALA A 89 3.15 -2.15 -5.02
N THR A 90 2.74 -3.22 -4.36
CA THR A 90 3.08 -4.61 -4.68
C THR A 90 1.82 -5.44 -4.85
N TYR A 91 1.98 -6.68 -5.31
CA TYR A 91 0.86 -7.55 -5.65
C TYR A 91 -0.12 -7.76 -4.50
N PHE A 92 0.35 -8.08 -3.29
CA PHE A 92 -0.53 -8.39 -2.16
C PHE A 92 -1.05 -7.14 -1.44
N ASN A 93 -0.32 -6.03 -1.48
CA ASN A 93 -0.61 -4.85 -0.65
C ASN A 93 -1.23 -3.68 -1.42
N ALA A 94 -1.08 -3.63 -2.75
CA ALA A 94 -1.78 -2.65 -3.56
C ALA A 94 -3.29 -2.93 -3.56
N PHE A 95 -4.10 -1.86 -3.53
CA PHE A 95 -5.55 -1.97 -3.61
C PHE A 95 -6.03 -1.88 -5.08
N PRO A 96 -6.77 -2.89 -5.60
CA PRO A 96 -7.19 -2.92 -7.00
C PRO A 96 -8.40 -2.00 -7.27
N ALA A 97 -8.18 -0.69 -7.19
CA ALA A 97 -9.24 0.32 -7.20
C ALA A 97 -10.21 0.21 -8.39
N SER A 98 -9.68 0.03 -9.61
CA SER A 98 -10.52 -0.07 -10.81
C SER A 98 -11.44 -1.29 -10.81
N TYR A 99 -11.02 -2.39 -10.18
CA TYR A 99 -11.84 -3.59 -10.11
C TYR A 99 -13.01 -3.38 -9.15
N TRP A 100 -12.74 -2.80 -7.98
CA TRP A 100 -13.77 -2.43 -7.01
C TRP A 100 -14.75 -1.41 -7.57
N GLN A 101 -14.25 -0.39 -8.25
CA GLN A 101 -15.10 0.64 -8.87
C GLN A 101 -16.04 0.05 -9.94
N ARG A 102 -15.58 -0.97 -10.69
CA ARG A 102 -16.35 -1.56 -11.79
C ARG A 102 -17.38 -2.59 -11.30
N TRP A 103 -17.03 -3.38 -10.29
CA TRP A 103 -17.79 -4.58 -9.92
C TRP A 103 -18.47 -4.50 -8.54
N THR A 104 -18.36 -3.36 -7.84
CA THR A 104 -18.99 -3.14 -6.53
C THR A 104 -19.58 -1.74 -6.43
N ASP A 105 -20.48 -1.51 -5.47
CA ASP A 105 -21.05 -0.19 -5.18
C ASP A 105 -20.20 0.66 -4.20
N VAL A 106 -19.02 0.19 -3.83
CA VAL A 106 -18.14 0.87 -2.86
C VAL A 106 -17.62 2.19 -3.45
N ARG A 107 -17.93 3.31 -2.80
CA ARG A 107 -17.52 4.66 -3.26
C ARG A 107 -16.36 5.27 -2.47
N ASN A 108 -16.20 4.87 -1.21
CA ASN A 108 -15.18 5.41 -0.33
C ASN A 108 -14.35 4.28 0.23
N ILE A 109 -13.03 4.44 0.17
CA ILE A 109 -12.05 3.51 0.73
C ILE A 109 -11.15 4.33 1.64
N ARG A 110 -10.80 3.75 2.79
CA ARG A 110 -9.90 4.36 3.76
C ARG A 110 -8.75 3.40 4.04
N LEU A 111 -7.54 3.90 3.90
CA LEU A 111 -6.35 3.21 4.38
C LEU A 111 -6.14 3.54 5.86
N THR A 112 -5.81 2.54 6.67
CA THR A 112 -5.46 2.68 8.08
C THR A 112 -4.27 1.77 8.34
N LEU A 113 -3.21 2.31 8.93
CA LEU A 113 -1.93 1.65 9.21
C LEU A 113 -1.66 1.67 10.71
#